data_AF-A0A1B9VJR2-F1
#
_entry.id   AF-A0A1B9VJR2-F1
#
_cell.length_a   1.000
_cell.length_b   1.000
_cell.length_c   1.000
_cell.angle_alpha   90.00
_cell.angle_beta   90.00
_cell.angle_gamma   90.00
#
_symmetry.space_group_name_H-M   'P 1'
#
loop_
_entity.id
_entity.type
_entity.pdbx_description
1 polymer ?
#
loop_
_entity_poly.entity_id
_entity_poly.type
_entity_poly.pdbx_seq_one_letter_code
_entity_poly.pdbx_strand_id
1 'polypeptide(L)'
;MFDGDFKPDDIDLDGYVEDGKFGRKILRLDYPITVQVEDGSGKRGETIQYIEFRRPVGRDLDQLEKLDNGKSVMAGSRKFIAGLVYGDAPVTERTFEQMDADDYFRSMAVCFGFFLKPSRKISDQ
;
A
#
# COMPACT_ATOMS: atom_id res chain seq x y z
N MET A 1 1.82 22.44 2.96
CA MET A 1 2.38 21.79 4.15
C MET A 1 1.32 20.82 4.62
N PHE A 2 1.61 19.51 4.62
CA PHE A 2 0.76 18.55 5.32
C PHE A 2 1.09 18.74 6.81
N ASP A 3 0.26 19.50 7.53
CA ASP A 3 0.44 19.76 8.98
C ASP A 3 -0.35 18.77 9.86
N GLY A 4 -0.91 17.72 9.25
CA GLY A 4 -1.47 16.58 9.98
C GLY A 4 -0.50 15.42 9.88
N ASP A 5 0.13 15.04 10.99
CA ASP A 5 0.87 13.78 11.08
C ASP A 5 -0.09 12.64 10.70
N PHE A 6 0.11 12.03 9.53
CA PHE A 6 -0.61 10.82 9.17
C PHE A 6 -0.31 9.76 10.24
N LYS A 7 -1.34 9.36 10.97
CA LYS A 7 -1.28 8.32 12.00
C LYS A 7 -1.98 7.07 11.46
N PRO A 8 -1.23 6.05 11.01
CA PRO A 8 -1.79 4.79 10.53
C PRO A 8 -2.78 4.17 11.51
N ASP A 9 -2.52 4.33 12.82
CA ASP A 9 -3.33 3.76 13.90
C ASP A 9 -4.70 4.43 14.08
N ASP A 10 -4.88 5.65 13.55
CA ASP A 10 -6.16 6.38 13.59
C ASP A 10 -7.09 5.98 12.42
N ILE A 11 -6.62 5.13 11.51
CA ILE A 11 -7.35 4.73 10.31
C ILE A 11 -8.13 3.45 10.60
N ASP A 12 -9.44 3.48 10.35
CA ASP A 12 -10.28 2.31 10.52
C ASP A 12 -9.98 1.25 9.45
N LEU A 13 -9.46 0.12 9.91
CA LEU A 13 -9.19 -1.07 9.10
C LEU A 13 -10.15 -2.22 9.42
N ASP A 14 -11.01 -2.08 10.43
CA ASP A 14 -11.90 -3.14 10.87
C ASP A 14 -12.97 -3.42 9.80
N GLY A 15 -13.18 -4.69 9.48
CA GLY A 15 -14.05 -5.12 8.37
C GLY A 15 -13.53 -4.82 6.95
N TYR A 16 -12.44 -4.08 6.80
CA TYR A 16 -11.82 -3.78 5.50
C TYR A 16 -10.56 -4.61 5.22
N VAL A 17 -9.86 -5.06 6.26
CA VAL A 17 -8.59 -5.79 6.11
C VAL A 17 -8.70 -7.21 6.65
N GLU A 18 -8.33 -8.17 5.82
CA GLU A 18 -8.31 -9.58 6.16
C GLU A 18 -6.89 -10.18 6.03
N ASP A 19 -6.62 -11.23 6.82
CA ASP A 19 -5.39 -12.00 6.72
C ASP A 19 -5.38 -12.90 5.48
N GLY A 20 -4.43 -12.66 4.58
CA GLY A 20 -4.13 -13.52 3.45
C GLY A 20 -3.15 -14.64 3.81
N LYS A 21 -2.93 -15.56 2.87
CA LYS A 21 -1.93 -16.64 3.03
C LYS A 21 -0.52 -16.06 3.12
N PHE A 22 0.38 -16.77 3.82
CA PHE A 22 1.81 -16.41 3.92
C PHE A 22 2.06 -15.01 4.52
N GLY A 23 1.20 -14.57 5.43
CA GLY A 23 1.33 -13.29 6.13
C GLY A 23 1.07 -12.07 5.24
N ARG A 24 0.35 -12.26 4.13
CA ARG A 24 -0.18 -11.21 3.26
C ARG A 24 -1.45 -10.62 3.85
N LYS A 25 -1.86 -9.47 3.33
CA LYS A 25 -3.06 -8.77 3.78
C LYS A 25 -3.91 -8.37 2.60
N ILE A 26 -5.20 -8.58 2.73
CA ILE A 26 -6.17 -8.30 1.69
C ILE A 26 -6.95 -7.08 2.16
N LEU A 27 -6.79 -5.97 1.47
CA LEU A 27 -7.63 -4.79 1.67
C LEU A 27 -8.81 -4.88 0.73
N ARG A 28 -10.02 -4.93 1.29
CA ARG A 28 -11.26 -4.76 0.56
C ARG A 28 -11.48 -3.27 0.29
N LEU A 29 -11.87 -2.96 -0.93
CA LEU A 29 -12.19 -1.60 -1.37
C LEU A 29 -13.66 -1.32 -1.09
N ASP A 30 -13.95 -0.13 -0.56
CA ASP A 30 -15.31 0.38 -0.42
C ASP A 30 -15.87 0.72 -1.81
N TYR A 31 -15.02 1.29 -2.68
CA TYR A 31 -15.35 1.58 -4.08
C TYR A 31 -14.49 0.73 -5.04
N PRO A 32 -15.12 -0.14 -5.85
CA PRO A 32 -14.39 -0.91 -6.84
C PRO A 32 -13.69 0.01 -7.86
N ILE A 33 -12.43 -0.29 -8.15
CA ILE A 33 -11.63 0.49 -9.10
C ILE A 33 -11.42 -0.29 -10.39
N THR A 34 -11.39 0.43 -11.51
CA THR A 34 -11.12 -0.17 -12.82
C THR A 34 -9.63 -0.08 -13.13
N VAL A 35 -8.99 -1.24 -13.25
CA VAL A 35 -7.58 -1.40 -13.64
C VAL A 35 -7.47 -1.78 -15.11
N GLN A 36 -6.39 -1.38 -15.76
CA GLN A 36 -6.10 -1.78 -17.14
C GLN A 36 -5.20 -3.01 -17.12
N VAL A 37 -5.66 -4.08 -17.75
CA VAL A 37 -4.92 -5.33 -17.91
C VAL A 37 -4.54 -5.48 -19.37
N GLU A 38 -3.27 -5.74 -19.62
CA GLU A 38 -2.74 -6.06 -20.95
C GLU A 38 -2.32 -7.53 -20.95
N ASP A 39 -3.07 -8.37 -21.68
CA ASP A 39 -2.77 -9.78 -21.87
C ASP A 39 -2.55 -10.10 -23.36
N GLY A 40 -2.31 -11.38 -23.70
CA GLY A 40 -2.11 -11.82 -25.08
C GLY A 40 -3.30 -11.55 -26.03
N SER A 41 -4.45 -11.15 -25.49
CA SER A 41 -5.68 -10.81 -26.24
C SER A 41 -5.89 -9.29 -26.38
N GLY A 42 -5.01 -8.47 -25.80
CA GLY A 42 -5.05 -7.00 -25.88
C GLY A 42 -5.30 -6.32 -24.54
N LYS A 43 -5.68 -5.03 -24.59
CA LYS A 43 -5.95 -4.21 -23.41
C LYS A 43 -7.42 -4.28 -23.02
N ARG A 44 -7.71 -4.59 -21.76
CA ARG A 44 -9.06 -4.58 -21.20
C ARG A 44 -9.11 -3.92 -19.83
N GLY A 45 -10.24 -3.31 -19.52
CA GLY A 45 -10.54 -2.86 -18.16
C GLY A 45 -11.04 -4.03 -17.32
N GLU A 46 -10.46 -4.24 -16.15
CA GLU A 46 -10.98 -5.14 -15.13
C GLU A 46 -11.36 -4.35 -13.89
N THR A 47 -12.51 -4.66 -13.29
CA THR A 47 -12.90 -4.04 -12.03
C THR A 47 -12.48 -4.94 -10.87
N ILE A 48 -11.68 -4.38 -9.97
CA ILE A 48 -11.23 -5.07 -8.75
C ILE A 48 -11.93 -4.51 -7.52
N GLN A 49 -12.16 -5.38 -6.54
CA GLN A 49 -12.81 -5.04 -5.27
C GLN A 49 -11.87 -5.23 -4.06
N TYR A 50 -10.66 -5.71 -4.31
CA TYR A 50 -9.66 -5.93 -3.28
C TYR A 50 -8.25 -5.77 -3.84
N ILE A 51 -7.32 -5.43 -2.95
CA ILE A 51 -5.88 -5.37 -3.22
C ILE A 51 -5.18 -6.28 -2.21
N GLU A 52 -4.37 -7.22 -2.70
CA GLU A 52 -3.54 -8.08 -1.85
C GLU A 52 -2.14 -7.48 -1.73
N PHE A 53 -1.69 -7.29 -0.50
CA PHE A 53 -0.37 -6.78 -0.16
C PHE A 53 0.51 -7.90 0.39
N ARG A 54 1.72 -8.05 -0.14
CA ARG A 54 2.76 -8.88 0.46
C ARG A 54 3.48 -8.12 1.57
N ARG A 55 4.15 -8.87 2.44
CA ARG A 55 5.10 -8.28 3.39
C ARG A 55 6.23 -7.57 2.63
N PRO A 56 6.64 -6.38 3.11
CA PRO A 56 7.80 -5.69 2.55
C PRO A 56 9.08 -6.50 2.81
N VAL A 57 9.99 -6.50 1.84
CA VAL A 57 11.33 -7.10 1.95
C VAL A 57 12.37 -5.98 2.08
N GLY A 58 13.61 -6.30 2.47
CA GLY A 58 14.68 -5.31 2.71
C GLY A 58 14.80 -4.24 1.62
N ARG A 59 14.73 -4.63 0.34
CA ARG A 59 14.77 -3.71 -0.81
C ARG A 59 13.61 -2.70 -0.86
N ASP A 60 12.44 -3.05 -0.34
CA ASP A 60 11.31 -2.12 -0.24
C ASP A 60 11.56 -1.11 0.88
N LEU A 61 12.14 -1.58 2.00
CA LEU A 61 12.51 -0.72 3.12
C LEU A 61 13.57 0.32 2.71
N ASP A 62 14.55 -0.10 1.91
CA ASP A 62 15.58 0.80 1.35
C ASP A 62 14.98 1.91 0.45
N GLN A 63 13.83 1.65 -0.19
CA GLN A 63 13.12 2.67 -0.97
C GLN A 63 12.43 3.68 -0.06
N LEU A 64 11.90 3.22 1.07
CA LEU A 64 11.24 4.07 2.06
C LEU A 64 12.22 5.06 2.70
N GLU A 65 13.43 4.61 3.06
CA GLU A 65 14.48 5.48 3.62
C GLU A 65 14.91 6.60 2.66
N LYS A 66 14.76 6.38 1.34
CA LYS A 66 15.06 7.39 0.31
C LYS A 66 13.94 8.42 0.16
N LEU A 67 12.73 8.15 0.64
CA LEU A 67 11.60 9.10 0.62
C LEU A 67 11.79 10.23 1.62
N ASP A 68 12.50 9.98 2.72
CA ASP A 68 12.78 10.96 3.78
C ASP A 68 13.68 12.12 3.30
N ASN A 69 14.35 11.96 2.14
CA ASN A 69 15.34 12.90 1.61
C ASN A 69 14.90 13.66 0.34
N GLY A 70 13.63 13.56 -0.11
CA GLY A 70 13.23 14.13 -1.40
C GLY A 70 11.74 14.40 -1.62
N LYS A 71 11.44 15.35 -2.52
CA LYS A 71 10.13 15.99 -2.78
C LYS A 71 8.96 15.00 -2.93
N SER A 72 7.92 15.26 -2.13
CA SER A 72 6.60 14.61 -2.07
C SER A 72 6.57 13.20 -1.46
N VAL A 73 6.45 13.16 -0.13
CA VAL A 73 6.15 11.96 0.69
C VAL A 73 5.00 11.13 0.09
N MET A 74 3.99 11.80 -0.48
CA MET A 74 2.84 11.15 -1.11
C MET A 74 3.20 10.36 -2.37
N ALA A 75 3.99 10.95 -3.28
CA ALA A 75 4.43 10.23 -4.50
C ALA A 75 5.34 9.05 -4.14
N GLY A 76 6.21 9.25 -3.15
CA GLY A 76 7.04 8.20 -2.59
C GLY A 76 6.25 7.03 -2.01
N SER A 77 5.23 7.34 -1.21
CA SER A 77 4.36 6.35 -0.56
C SER A 77 3.60 5.53 -1.60
N ARG A 78 3.05 6.15 -2.65
CA ARG A 78 2.38 5.43 -3.75
C ARG A 78 3.29 4.42 -4.43
N LYS A 79 4.52 4.83 -4.75
CA LYS A 79 5.51 3.95 -5.36
C LYS A 79 5.87 2.77 -4.47
N PHE A 80 6.06 3.03 -3.18
CA PHE A 80 6.31 1.99 -2.20
C PHE A 80 5.14 0.98 -2.11
N ILE A 81 3.91 1.49 -1.93
CA ILE A 81 2.69 0.68 -1.81
C ILE A 81 2.48 -0.17 -3.07
N ALA A 82 2.64 0.40 -4.26
CA ALA A 82 2.55 -0.32 -5.52
C ALA A 82 3.55 -1.49 -5.60
N GLY A 83 4.76 -1.31 -5.07
CA GLY A 83 5.77 -2.37 -4.99
C GLY A 83 5.41 -3.52 -4.04
N LEU A 84 4.47 -3.31 -3.12
CA LEU A 84 3.97 -4.31 -2.17
C LEU A 84 2.74 -5.06 -2.66
N VAL A 85 2.13 -4.65 -3.77
CA VAL A 85 1.01 -5.40 -4.35
C VAL A 85 1.48 -6.79 -4.76
N TYR A 86 0.73 -7.80 -4.35
CA TYR A 86 0.96 -9.20 -4.67
C TYR A 86 -0.04 -9.69 -5.74
N GLY A 87 0.43 -10.50 -6.70
CA GLY A 87 -0.35 -11.00 -7.83
C GLY A 87 0.17 -10.46 -9.17
N ASP A 88 -0.58 -10.69 -10.26
CA ASP A 88 -0.20 -10.34 -11.65
C ASP A 88 -0.36 -8.83 -11.98
N ALA A 89 -0.06 -7.99 -10.98
CA ALA A 89 0.08 -6.54 -10.94
C ALA A 89 -0.73 -5.69 -11.96
N PRO A 90 -2.07 -5.68 -11.87
CA PRO A 90 -2.92 -4.70 -12.55
C PRO A 90 -3.02 -3.35 -11.79
N VAL A 91 -2.56 -3.30 -10.54
CA VAL A 91 -2.58 -2.11 -9.66
C VAL A 91 -1.24 -1.39 -9.75
N THR A 92 -1.25 -0.14 -10.22
CA THR A 92 -0.06 0.70 -10.40
C THR A 92 -0.10 1.95 -9.51
N GLU A 93 0.99 2.73 -9.47
CA GLU A 93 0.99 4.05 -8.81
C GLU A 93 -0.19 4.93 -9.25
N ARG A 94 -0.54 4.89 -10.54
CA ARG A 94 -1.68 5.65 -11.10
C ARG A 94 -3.03 5.13 -10.64
N THR A 95 -3.13 3.84 -10.34
CA THR A 95 -4.34 3.23 -9.79
C THR A 95 -4.64 3.82 -8.41
N PHE A 96 -3.61 3.98 -7.57
CA PHE A 96 -3.76 4.61 -6.25
C PHE A 96 -4.14 6.10 -6.32
N GLU A 97 -3.79 6.80 -7.39
CA GLU A 97 -4.21 8.20 -7.60
C GLU A 97 -5.70 8.34 -7.95
N GLN A 98 -6.33 7.25 -8.38
CA GLN A 98 -7.74 7.20 -8.78
C GLN A 98 -8.65 6.65 -7.68
N MET A 99 -8.06 6.10 -6.61
CA MET A 99 -8.81 5.65 -5.44
C MET A 99 -9.44 6.83 -4.73
N ASP A 100 -10.58 6.60 -4.08
CA ASP A 100 -11.08 7.55 -3.11
C ASP A 100 -10.09 7.71 -1.94
N ALA A 101 -10.26 8.79 -1.19
CA ALA A 101 -9.34 9.14 -0.13
C ALA A 101 -9.29 8.06 0.97
N ASP A 102 -10.41 7.44 1.31
CA ASP A 102 -10.49 6.49 2.42
C ASP A 102 -9.79 5.18 2.05
N ASP A 103 -10.05 4.63 0.87
CA ASP A 103 -9.36 3.41 0.41
C ASP A 103 -7.87 3.65 0.18
N TYR A 104 -7.47 4.85 -0.26
CA TYR A 104 -6.06 5.23 -0.34
C TYR A 104 -5.42 5.29 1.06
N PHE A 105 -6.08 5.91 2.02
CA PHE A 105 -5.59 6.01 3.40
C PHE A 105 -5.53 4.66 4.10
N ARG A 106 -6.51 3.77 3.87
CA ARG A 106 -6.47 2.37 4.32
C ARG A 106 -5.30 1.62 3.68
N SER A 107 -5.04 1.82 2.39
CA SER A 107 -3.86 1.23 1.72
C SER A 107 -2.55 1.67 2.37
N MET A 108 -2.44 2.96 2.69
CA MET A 108 -1.30 3.49 3.45
C MET A 108 -1.22 2.84 4.83
N ALA A 109 -2.32 2.82 5.59
CA ALA A 109 -2.34 2.29 6.96
C ALA A 109 -2.01 0.79 7.00
N VAL A 110 -2.49 0.01 6.03
CA VAL A 110 -2.05 -1.38 5.82
C VAL A 110 -0.53 -1.41 5.62
N CYS A 111 0.00 -0.79 4.57
CA CYS A 111 1.42 -0.92 4.23
C CYS A 111 2.38 -0.38 5.31
N PHE A 112 2.02 0.71 5.99
CA PHE A 112 2.82 1.29 7.07
C PHE A 112 2.59 0.60 8.42
N GLY A 113 1.42 0.03 8.68
CA GLY A 113 1.15 -0.82 9.85
C GLY A 113 1.83 -2.20 9.76
N PHE A 114 2.02 -2.75 8.55
CA PHE A 114 2.88 -3.93 8.32
C PHE A 114 4.36 -3.64 8.57
N PHE A 115 4.75 -2.37 8.46
CA PHE A 115 6.05 -1.85 8.85
C PHE A 115 6.04 -1.50 10.35
N LEU A 116 5.71 -2.46 11.23
CA LEU A 116 6.28 -2.37 12.56
C LEU A 116 7.78 -2.56 12.35
N LYS A 117 8.52 -1.43 12.28
CA LYS A 117 9.93 -1.40 12.65
C LYS A 117 10.04 -2.39 13.81
N PRO A 118 10.90 -3.42 13.77
CA PRO A 118 11.34 -3.96 15.04
C PRO A 118 11.73 -2.72 15.81
N SER A 119 11.00 -2.42 16.89
CA SER A 119 11.44 -1.44 17.86
C SER A 119 12.93 -1.69 17.93
N ARG A 120 13.74 -0.68 17.60
CA ARG A 120 15.10 -0.67 18.13
C ARG A 120 14.82 -0.74 19.62
N LYS A 121 14.74 -1.96 20.16
CA LYS A 121 15.25 -2.25 21.47
C LYS A 121 16.65 -1.71 21.33
N ILE A 122 16.78 -0.49 21.81
CA ILE A 122 17.99 0.03 22.39
C ILE A 122 18.56 -1.21 23.08
N SER A 123 19.64 -1.74 22.49
CA SER A 123 20.42 -2.76 23.14
C SER A 123 21.06 -2.04 24.31
N ASP A 124 20.29 -1.87 25.38
CA ASP A 124 20.81 -1.67 26.72
C ASP A 124 21.29 -3.05 27.18
N GLN A 125 22.44 -3.46 26.63
CA GLN A 125 23.37 -4.42 27.21
C GLN A 125 24.78 -4.04 26.80
#